data_AF-A0A965LN88-F1
#
_entry.id   AF-A0A965LN88-F1
#
_cell.length_a   1.000
_cell.length_b   1.000
_cell.length_c   1.000
_cell.angle_alpha   90.00
_cell.angle_beta   90.00
_cell.angle_gamma   90.00
#
_symmetry.space_group_name_H-M   'P 1'
#
loop_
_entity.id
_entity.type
_entity.pdbx_description
1 polymer ?
#
loop_
_entity_poly.entity_id
_entity_poly.type
_entity_poly.pdbx_seq_one_letter_code
_entity_poly.pdbx_strand_id
1 'polypeptide(L)'
;MASLKPLLELQRVDTALTQLKHRLATLTERTSLTAATTVLNSFNKELISVMAQLKVAQHDIELLEIDNKKCESSIAKYAQQLKTIIAPREAEALQHEITMATAVRSANDDRELALLEVAEQFDRQQVELNNQIIKQNEVIEQATRALALA
;
A
#
# COMPACT_ATOMS: atom_id res chain seq x y z
N MET A 1 17.64 -71.51 -9.43
CA MET A 1 17.30 -70.58 -10.53
C MET A 1 15.91 -69.93 -10.40
N ALA A 2 14.98 -70.44 -9.58
CA ALA A 2 13.63 -69.88 -9.45
C ALA A 2 13.53 -68.51 -8.71
N SER A 3 14.53 -68.12 -7.91
CA SER A 3 14.52 -66.89 -7.10
C SER A 3 15.04 -65.63 -7.80
N LEU A 4 15.68 -65.76 -8.97
CA LEU A 4 16.27 -64.62 -9.67
C LEU A 4 15.19 -63.72 -10.30
N LYS A 5 14.09 -64.32 -10.77
CA LYS A 5 13.00 -63.61 -11.45
C LYS A 5 12.23 -62.68 -10.49
N PRO A 6 11.81 -63.12 -9.28
CA PRO A 6 11.20 -62.23 -8.30
C PRO A 6 12.13 -61.11 -7.81
N LEU A 7 13.42 -61.40 -7.65
CA LEU A 7 14.41 -60.41 -7.21
C LEU A 7 14.61 -59.29 -8.26
N LEU A 8 14.59 -59.67 -9.54
CA LEU A 8 14.73 -58.72 -10.64
C LEU A 8 13.49 -57.82 -10.79
N GLU A 9 12.29 -58.36 -10.56
CA GLU A 9 11.06 -57.56 -10.51
C GLU A 9 11.04 -56.61 -9.31
N LEU A 10 11.50 -57.05 -8.13
CA LEU A 10 11.65 -56.17 -6.97
C LEU A 10 12.63 -55.01 -7.26
N GLN A 11 13.80 -55.32 -7.83
CA GLN A 11 14.79 -54.31 -8.21
C GLN A 11 14.23 -53.28 -9.21
N ARG A 12 13.37 -53.70 -10.14
CA ARG A 12 12.69 -52.80 -11.08
C ARG A 12 11.76 -51.83 -10.36
N VAL A 13 10.97 -52.33 -9.40
CA VAL A 13 10.09 -51.50 -8.57
C VAL A 13 10.90 -50.49 -7.76
N ASP A 14 11.98 -50.92 -7.09
CA ASP A 14 12.83 -50.03 -6.30
C ASP A 14 13.49 -48.93 -7.15
N THR A 15 13.93 -49.28 -8.36
CA THR A 15 14.51 -48.32 -9.30
C THR A 15 13.45 -47.31 -9.77
N ALA A 16 12.24 -47.78 -10.10
CA ALA A 16 11.14 -46.91 -10.47
C ALA A 16 10.72 -45.98 -9.33
N LEU A 17 10.65 -46.47 -8.09
CA LEU A 17 10.38 -45.65 -6.91
C LEU A 17 11.45 -44.57 -6.69
N THR A 18 12.72 -44.92 -6.87
CA THR A 18 13.83 -43.97 -6.74
C THR A 18 13.76 -42.87 -7.81
N GLN A 19 13.44 -43.25 -9.06
CA GLN A 19 13.24 -42.31 -10.16
C GLN A 19 12.05 -41.38 -9.92
N LEU A 20 10.92 -41.91 -9.46
CA LEU A 20 9.73 -41.12 -9.12
C LEU A 20 10.01 -40.14 -7.98
N LYS A 21 10.72 -40.58 -6.93
CA LYS A 21 11.15 -39.70 -5.82
C LYS A 21 12.01 -38.54 -6.32
N HIS A 22 12.93 -38.80 -7.24
CA HIS A 22 13.77 -37.76 -7.82
C HIS A 22 12.97 -36.79 -8.70
N ARG A 23 12.06 -37.30 -9.54
CA ARG A 23 11.17 -36.46 -10.39
C ARG A 23 10.25 -35.59 -9.54
N LEU A 24 9.67 -36.11 -8.47
CA LEU A 24 8.83 -35.34 -7.54
C LEU A 24 9.63 -34.20 -6.88
N ALA A 25 10.89 -34.45 -6.52
CA ALA A 25 11.77 -33.44 -5.92
C ALA A 25 12.21 -32.34 -6.91
N THR A 26 12.26 -32.65 -8.22
CA THR A 26 12.75 -31.75 -9.28
C THR A 26 11.62 -31.17 -10.15
N LEU A 27 10.37 -31.35 -9.72
CA LEU A 27 9.18 -31.00 -10.46
C LEU A 27 9.11 -29.47 -10.68
N THR A 28 9.19 -29.05 -11.94
CA THR A 28 9.26 -27.63 -12.34
C THR A 28 7.99 -26.84 -12.02
N GLU A 29 6.87 -27.53 -11.84
CA GLU A 29 5.58 -26.96 -11.48
C GLU A 29 5.58 -26.52 -10.01
N ARG A 30 6.42 -27.14 -9.16
CA ARG A 30 6.65 -26.65 -7.79
C ARG A 30 7.48 -25.37 -7.78
N THR A 31 8.49 -25.30 -8.64
CA THR A 31 9.35 -24.10 -8.73
C THR A 31 8.58 -22.93 -9.34
N SER A 32 7.70 -23.17 -10.33
CA SER A 32 6.83 -22.13 -10.88
C SER A 32 5.79 -21.65 -9.87
N LEU A 33 5.16 -22.55 -9.11
CA LEU A 33 4.20 -22.17 -8.06
C LEU A 33 4.87 -21.37 -6.93
N THR A 34 6.07 -21.77 -6.50
CA THR A 34 6.82 -21.05 -5.45
C THR A 34 7.29 -19.67 -5.93
N ALA A 35 7.74 -19.55 -7.19
CA ALA A 35 8.05 -18.26 -7.79
C ALA A 35 6.80 -17.35 -7.84
N ALA A 36 5.66 -17.88 -8.30
CA ALA A 36 4.42 -17.12 -8.41
C ALA A 36 3.90 -16.64 -7.04
N THR A 37 3.97 -17.48 -6.00
CA THR A 37 3.57 -17.11 -4.64
C THR A 37 4.52 -16.09 -4.01
N THR A 38 5.82 -16.15 -4.34
CA THR A 38 6.80 -15.15 -3.87
C THR A 38 6.50 -13.77 -4.45
N VAL A 39 6.15 -13.68 -5.73
CA VAL A 39 5.74 -12.43 -6.40
C VAL A 39 4.42 -11.89 -5.82
N LEU A 40 3.45 -12.75 -5.53
CA LEU A 40 2.22 -12.32 -4.86
C LEU A 40 2.51 -11.73 -3.46
N ASN A 41 3.43 -12.35 -2.72
CA ASN A 41 3.83 -11.85 -1.41
C ASN A 41 4.55 -10.50 -1.48
N SER A 42 5.32 -10.21 -2.54
CA SER A 42 5.92 -8.88 -2.71
C SER A 42 4.85 -7.83 -3.00
N PHE A 43 3.91 -8.09 -3.90
CA PHE A 43 2.81 -7.15 -4.19
C PHE A 43 1.94 -6.88 -2.95
N ASN A 44 1.65 -7.91 -2.14
CA ASN A 44 0.91 -7.71 -0.89
C ASN A 44 1.66 -6.83 0.11
N LYS A 45 2.99 -6.97 0.21
CA LYS A 45 3.82 -6.10 1.08
C LYS A 45 3.81 -4.66 0.60
N GLU A 46 3.94 -4.45 -0.71
CA GLU A 46 3.86 -3.12 -1.33
C GLU A 46 2.49 -2.49 -1.10
N LEU A 47 1.41 -3.26 -1.27
CA LEU A 47 0.05 -2.80 -1.01
C LEU A 47 -0.15 -2.35 0.44
N ILE A 48 0.34 -3.12 1.42
CA ILE A 48 0.27 -2.74 2.83
C ILE A 48 1.04 -1.44 3.08
N SER A 49 2.22 -1.28 2.47
CA SER A 49 3.02 -0.05 2.58
C SER A 49 2.28 1.16 2.00
N VAL A 50 1.72 1.04 0.79
CA VAL A 50 0.97 2.12 0.12
C VAL A 50 -0.27 2.50 0.92
N MET A 51 -1.02 1.52 1.43
CA MET A 51 -2.19 1.77 2.29
C MET A 51 -1.82 2.48 3.59
N ALA A 52 -0.68 2.14 4.20
CA ALA A 52 -0.20 2.82 5.38
C ALA A 52 0.16 4.29 5.07
N GLN A 53 0.84 4.54 3.96
CA GLN A 53 1.21 5.89 3.52
C GLN A 53 -0.02 6.74 3.17
N LEU A 54 -1.00 6.17 2.47
CA LEU A 54 -2.29 6.81 2.19
C LEU A 54 -2.97 7.26 3.48
N LYS A 55 -3.05 6.36 4.47
CA LYS A 55 -3.69 6.66 5.76
C LYS A 55 -2.98 7.79 6.51
N VAL A 56 -1.65 7.83 6.45
CA VAL A 56 -0.87 8.93 7.05
C VAL A 56 -1.15 10.25 6.33
N ALA A 57 -1.15 10.26 5.00
CA ALA A 57 -1.45 11.47 4.23
C ALA A 57 -2.87 11.99 4.50
N GLN A 58 -3.86 11.10 4.57
CA GLN A 58 -5.24 11.45 4.94
C GLN A 58 -5.33 12.04 6.34
N HIS A 59 -4.60 11.48 7.30
CA HIS A 59 -4.57 12.01 8.66
C HIS A 59 -3.92 13.40 8.72
N ASP A 60 -2.83 13.62 7.99
CA ASP A 60 -2.15 14.92 7.92
C ASP A 60 -3.06 15.99 7.28
N ILE A 61 -3.85 15.62 6.27
CA ILE A 61 -4.89 16.49 5.67
C ILE A 61 -5.93 16.88 6.73
N GLU A 62 -6.47 15.91 7.47
CA GLU A 62 -7.45 16.20 8.54
C GLU A 62 -6.89 17.17 9.60
N LEU A 63 -5.62 17.02 9.98
CA LEU A 63 -4.96 17.92 10.92
C LEU A 63 -4.83 19.35 10.36
N LEU A 64 -4.45 19.49 9.09
CA LEU A 64 -4.37 20.79 8.42
C LEU A 64 -5.74 21.46 8.33
N GLU A 65 -6.79 20.72 7.99
CA GLU A 65 -8.16 21.26 7.98
C GLU A 65 -8.60 21.79 9.35
N ILE A 66 -8.26 21.06 10.42
CA ILE A 66 -8.55 21.48 11.80
C ILE A 66 -7.80 22.77 12.13
N ASP A 67 -6.53 22.87 11.76
CA ASP A 67 -5.71 24.05 12.01
C ASP A 67 -6.16 25.26 11.18
N ASN A 68 -6.61 25.03 9.95
CA ASN A 68 -7.24 26.05 9.10
C ASN A 68 -8.52 26.60 9.73
N LYS A 69 -9.41 25.72 10.24
CA LYS A 69 -10.62 26.13 10.97
C LYS A 69 -10.29 26.97 12.21
N LYS A 70 -9.20 26.65 12.93
CA LYS A 70 -8.71 27.48 14.06
C LYS A 70 -8.25 28.85 13.58
N CYS A 71 -7.49 28.92 12.48
CA CYS A 71 -7.03 30.18 11.90
C CYS A 71 -8.22 31.05 11.48
N GLU A 72 -9.23 30.47 10.82
CA GLU A 72 -10.47 31.16 10.45
C GLU A 72 -11.22 31.70 11.66
N SER A 73 -11.35 30.91 12.73
CA SER A 73 -11.97 31.36 13.98
C SER A 73 -11.22 32.54 14.60
N SER A 74 -9.88 32.50 14.62
CA SER A 74 -9.05 33.59 15.13
C SER A 74 -9.18 34.84 14.27
N ILE A 75 -9.13 34.72 12.93
CA ILE A 75 -9.35 35.82 12.00
C ILE A 75 -10.72 36.48 12.24
N ALA A 76 -11.79 35.68 12.37
CA ALA A 76 -13.13 36.19 12.64
C ALA A 76 -13.21 36.95 13.98
N LYS A 77 -12.55 36.43 15.03
CA LYS A 77 -12.47 37.10 16.34
C LYS A 77 -11.73 38.44 16.26
N TYR A 78 -10.55 38.46 15.63
CA TYR A 78 -9.77 39.69 15.48
C TYR A 78 -10.50 40.72 14.61
N ALA A 79 -11.15 40.29 13.53
CA ALA A 79 -11.95 41.16 12.67
C ALA A 79 -13.14 41.76 13.42
N GLN A 80 -13.76 41.01 14.34
CA GLN A 80 -14.83 41.53 15.18
C GLN A 80 -14.31 42.53 16.22
N GLN A 81 -13.15 42.26 16.84
CA GLN A 81 -12.51 43.18 17.79
C GLN A 81 -12.13 44.52 17.11
N LEU A 82 -11.61 44.45 15.88
CA LEU A 82 -11.20 45.62 15.09
C LEU A 82 -12.36 46.62 14.88
N LYS A 83 -13.61 46.14 14.77
CA LYS A 83 -14.80 47.01 14.65
C LYS A 83 -15.11 47.83 15.90
N THR A 84 -14.65 47.38 17.06
CA THR A 84 -14.95 48.00 18.37
C THR A 84 -13.82 48.89 18.90
N ILE A 85 -12.63 48.77 18.32
CA ILE A 85 -11.43 49.47 18.79
C ILE A 85 -11.36 50.87 18.15
N ILE A 86 -11.16 51.87 19.01
CA ILE A 86 -11.07 53.28 18.64
C ILE A 86 -9.60 53.73 18.60
N ALA A 87 -8.71 53.00 19.30
CA ALA A 87 -7.29 53.32 19.37
C ALA A 87 -6.54 52.86 18.11
N PRO A 88 -5.86 53.77 17.37
CA PRO A 88 -5.22 53.43 16.09
C PRO A 88 -4.09 52.40 16.23
N ARG A 89 -3.30 52.46 17.31
CA ARG A 89 -2.20 51.52 17.56
C ARG A 89 -2.68 50.09 17.81
N GLU A 90 -3.82 49.93 18.50
CA GLU A 90 -4.41 48.61 18.76
C GLU A 90 -5.06 48.03 17.50
N ALA A 91 -5.65 48.89 16.65
CA ALA A 91 -6.16 48.49 15.34
C ALA A 91 -5.04 47.99 14.42
N GLU A 92 -3.88 48.66 14.38
CA GLU A 92 -2.71 48.22 13.62
C GLU A 92 -2.18 46.86 14.10
N ALA A 93 -2.12 46.64 15.42
CA ALA A 93 -1.70 45.37 15.99
C ALA A 93 -2.66 44.23 15.58
N LEU A 94 -3.98 44.43 15.68
CA LEU A 94 -4.95 43.43 15.24
C LEU A 94 -4.90 43.17 13.74
N GLN A 95 -4.68 44.20 12.93
CA GLN A 95 -4.55 44.03 11.48
C GLN A 95 -3.30 43.19 11.13
N HIS A 96 -2.20 43.38 11.86
CA HIS A 96 -1.01 42.54 11.74
C HIS A 96 -1.31 41.08 12.09
N GLU A 97 -1.99 40.81 13.22
CA GLU A 97 -2.37 39.45 13.63
C GLU A 97 -3.32 38.78 12.61
N ILE A 98 -4.29 39.51 12.06
CA ILE A 98 -5.15 39.00 10.96
C ILE A 98 -4.32 38.63 9.74
N THR A 99 -3.36 39.47 9.38
CA THR A 99 -2.50 39.25 8.22
C THR A 99 -1.63 38.01 8.42
N MET A 100 -1.05 37.84 9.61
CA MET A 100 -0.27 36.65 9.97
C MET A 100 -1.12 35.38 9.98
N ALA A 101 -2.29 35.39 10.61
CA ALA A 101 -3.20 34.25 10.63
C ALA A 101 -3.69 33.88 9.23
N THR A 102 -3.91 34.87 8.36
CA THR A 102 -4.30 34.63 6.95
C THR A 102 -3.14 34.03 6.15
N ALA A 103 -1.91 34.49 6.37
CA ALA A 103 -0.72 33.93 5.73
C ALA A 103 -0.48 32.47 6.14
N VAL A 104 -0.65 32.15 7.44
CA VAL A 104 -0.56 30.77 7.94
C VAL A 104 -1.63 29.88 7.31
N ARG A 105 -2.89 30.34 7.26
CA ARG A 105 -3.97 29.59 6.60
C ARG A 105 -3.65 29.31 5.13
N SER A 106 -3.20 30.33 4.40
CA SER A 106 -2.81 30.16 2.98
C SER A 106 -1.69 29.13 2.80
N ALA A 107 -0.68 29.16 3.67
CA ALA A 107 0.43 28.19 3.61
C ALA A 107 -0.01 26.76 3.95
N ASN A 108 -0.98 26.62 4.87
CA ASN A 108 -1.60 25.33 5.16
C ASN A 108 -2.43 24.82 3.98
N ASP A 109 -3.19 25.70 3.31
CA ASP A 109 -3.97 25.36 2.11
C ASP A 109 -3.05 24.83 0.99
N ASP A 110 -1.91 25.49 0.75
CA ASP A 110 -0.90 25.03 -0.22
C ASP A 110 -0.35 23.64 0.15
N ARG A 111 -0.12 23.39 1.45
CA ARG A 111 0.36 22.10 1.94
C ARG A 111 -0.71 21.01 1.85
N GLU A 112 -1.96 21.35 2.13
CA GLU A 112 -3.10 20.46 2.01
C GLU A 112 -3.27 20.02 0.55
N LEU A 113 -3.20 20.96 -0.39
CA LEU A 113 -3.27 20.66 -1.82
C LEU A 113 -2.16 19.70 -2.26
N ALA A 114 -0.93 19.94 -1.83
CA ALA A 114 0.20 19.04 -2.12
C ALA A 114 -0.01 17.62 -1.53
N LEU A 115 -0.58 17.52 -0.33
CA LEU A 115 -0.90 16.22 0.29
C LEU A 115 -2.05 15.51 -0.43
N LEU A 116 -3.05 16.23 -0.94
CA LEU A 116 -4.13 15.67 -1.73
C LEU A 116 -3.61 15.05 -3.03
N GLU A 117 -2.67 15.72 -3.72
CA GLU A 117 -2.01 15.15 -4.90
C GLU A 117 -1.24 13.87 -4.57
N VAL A 118 -0.53 13.85 -3.45
CA VAL A 118 0.20 12.66 -2.97
C VAL A 118 -0.76 11.53 -2.61
N ALA A 119 -1.86 11.82 -1.93
CA ALA A 119 -2.89 10.84 -1.60
C ALA A 119 -3.51 10.24 -2.87
N GLU A 120 -3.80 11.05 -3.88
CA GLU A 120 -4.32 10.58 -5.17
C GLU A 120 -3.31 9.63 -5.87
N GLN A 121 -2.01 9.94 -5.81
CA GLN A 121 -0.98 9.05 -6.35
C GLN A 121 -0.97 7.70 -5.63
N PHE A 122 -1.08 7.68 -4.30
CA PHE A 122 -1.17 6.44 -3.52
C PHE A 122 -2.44 5.65 -3.82
N ASP A 123 -3.60 6.31 -3.98
CA ASP A 123 -4.85 5.65 -4.39
C ASP A 123 -4.70 4.98 -5.76
N ARG A 124 -4.11 5.67 -6.74
CA ARG A 124 -3.84 5.10 -8.07
C ARG A 124 -2.90 3.88 -7.98
N GLN A 125 -1.82 3.99 -7.19
CA GLN A 125 -0.90 2.88 -6.96
C GLN A 125 -1.59 1.68 -6.28
N GLN A 126 -2.47 1.94 -5.31
CA GLN A 126 -3.24 0.90 -4.64
C GLN A 126 -4.15 0.15 -5.63
N VAL A 127 -4.84 0.87 -6.52
CA VAL A 127 -5.67 0.26 -7.58
C VAL A 127 -4.81 -0.58 -8.53
N GLU A 128 -3.66 -0.07 -8.94
CA GLU A 128 -2.74 -0.80 -9.82
C GLU A 128 -2.23 -2.09 -9.16
N LEU A 129 -1.77 -2.02 -7.91
CA LEU A 129 -1.30 -3.19 -7.15
C LEU A 129 -2.41 -4.22 -6.95
N ASN A 130 -3.64 -3.79 -6.67
CA ASN A 130 -4.78 -4.71 -6.60
C ASN A 130 -5.02 -5.45 -7.92
N ASN A 131 -4.94 -4.74 -9.05
CA ASN A 131 -5.05 -5.37 -10.37
C ASN A 131 -3.91 -6.37 -10.63
N GLN A 132 -2.68 -6.06 -10.21
CA GLN A 132 -1.55 -6.96 -10.32
C GLN A 132 -1.72 -8.21 -9.44
N ILE A 133 -2.24 -8.06 -8.21
CA ILE A 133 -2.55 -9.17 -7.31
C ILE A 133 -3.62 -10.09 -7.92
N ILE A 134 -4.68 -9.54 -8.51
CA ILE A 134 -5.73 -10.33 -9.18
C ILE A 134 -5.11 -11.16 -10.31
N LYS A 135 -4.34 -10.54 -11.20
CA LYS A 135 -3.65 -11.26 -12.29
C LYS A 135 -2.69 -12.33 -11.75
N GLN A 136 -1.97 -12.02 -10.67
CA GLN A 136 -1.04 -12.97 -10.08
C GLN A 136 -1.74 -14.17 -9.43
N ASN A 137 -2.94 -13.96 -8.84
CA ASN A 137 -3.77 -15.05 -8.36
C ASN A 137 -4.21 -15.98 -9.49
N GLU A 138 -4.56 -15.45 -10.66
CA GLU A 138 -4.88 -16.28 -11.84
C GLU A 138 -3.67 -17.15 -12.26
N VAL A 139 -2.45 -16.58 -12.23
CA VAL A 139 -1.22 -17.32 -12.51
C VAL A 139 -0.97 -18.42 -11.47
N ILE A 140 -1.22 -18.15 -10.19
CA ILE A 140 -1.11 -19.14 -9.12
C ILE A 140 -2.14 -20.25 -9.30
N GLU A 141 -3.38 -19.93 -9.68
CA GLU A 141 -4.39 -20.95 -9.99
C GLU A 141 -3.94 -21.85 -11.15
N GLN A 142 -3.42 -21.27 -12.23
CA GLN A 142 -2.89 -22.04 -13.36
C GLN A 142 -1.72 -22.93 -12.95
N ALA A 143 -0.77 -22.41 -12.18
CA ALA A 143 0.36 -23.18 -11.66
C ALA A 143 -0.09 -24.30 -10.71
N THR A 144 -1.11 -24.05 -9.88
CA THR A 144 -1.70 -25.04 -8.98
C THR A 144 -2.40 -26.16 -9.77
N ARG A 145 -3.15 -25.81 -10.82
CA ARG A 145 -3.77 -26.79 -11.73
C ARG A 145 -2.73 -27.61 -12.48
N ALA A 146 -1.65 -26.98 -12.97
CA ALA A 146 -0.55 -27.69 -13.63
C ALA A 146 0.12 -28.69 -12.69
N LEU A 147 0.37 -28.30 -11.43
CA LEU A 147 0.90 -29.20 -10.41
C LEU A 147 -0.05 -30.34 -10.05
N ALA A 148 -1.37 -30.11 -10.08
CA ALA A 148 -2.36 -31.16 -9.83
C ALA A 148 -2.44 -32.20 -10.97
N LEU A 149 -1.98 -31.85 -12.17
CA LEU A 149 -1.95 -32.70 -13.36
C LEU A 149 -0.58 -33.37 -13.60
N ALA A 150 0.45 -33.00 -12.84
CA ALA A 150 1.83 -33.50 -12.94
C ALA A 150 2.08 -34.71 -12.04
#